data_AF-A0A7Y7NWA5-F1
#
_entry.id   AF-A0A7Y7NWA5-F1
#
_cell.length_a   1.000
_cell.length_b   1.000
_cell.length_c   1.000
_cell.angle_alpha   90.00
_cell.angle_beta   90.00
_cell.angle_gamma   90.00
#
_symmetry.space_group_name_H-M   'P 1'
#
loop_
_entity.id
_entity.type
_entity.pdbx_description
1 polymer ?
#
loop_
_entity_poly.entity_id
_entity_poly.type
_entity_poly.pdbx_seq_one_letter_code
_entity_poly.pdbx_strand_id
1 'polypeptide(L)'
;MKKTEIILLSATFGCWVLGYLKVPVFPFFFLIHSIILLFFYFIFTFALLNNLSFKDLFIARSYSKIGSLKTIGTIGLGFALSSVVAGIMFIELVWYGGYPNVVIGMITLLIIGIVALIKISKSENKLFYKNVLFRAFGFIILGLISLFNSIYSNL
;
A
#
# COMPACT_ATOMS: atom_id res chain seq x y z
N MET A 1 4.31 -8.94 -8.23
CA MET A 1 3.02 -8.32 -7.82
C MET A 1 1.92 -8.90 -8.71
N LYS A 2 0.68 -9.02 -8.24
CA LYS A 2 -0.41 -9.53 -9.11
C LYS A 2 -0.73 -8.50 -10.19
N LYS A 3 -1.18 -8.92 -11.38
CA LYS A 3 -1.51 -8.00 -12.49
C LYS A 3 -2.49 -6.90 -12.07
N THR A 4 -3.51 -7.25 -11.27
CA THR A 4 -4.51 -6.30 -10.74
C THR A 4 -3.87 -5.20 -9.90
N GLU A 5 -2.91 -5.54 -9.04
CA GLU A 5 -2.19 -4.56 -8.21
C GLU A 5 -1.42 -3.56 -9.08
N ILE A 6 -0.71 -4.07 -10.10
CA ILE A 6 0.06 -3.24 -11.02
C ILE A 6 -0.87 -2.30 -11.80
N ILE A 7 -2.01 -2.78 -12.31
CA ILE A 7 -2.98 -1.96 -13.04
C ILE A 7 -3.50 -0.82 -12.16
N LEU A 8 -3.91 -1.13 -10.92
CA LEU A 8 -4.42 -0.10 -10.00
C LEU A 8 -3.34 0.92 -9.61
N LEU A 9 -2.10 0.47 -9.38
CA LEU A 9 -0.97 1.35 -9.11
C LEU A 9 -0.65 2.26 -10.30
N SER A 10 -0.57 1.69 -11.50
CA SER A 10 -0.30 2.44 -12.73
C SER A 10 -1.41 3.46 -13.02
N ALA A 11 -2.67 3.11 -12.81
CA ALA A 11 -3.79 4.02 -12.99
C ALA A 11 -3.76 5.18 -11.98
N THR A 12 -3.52 4.87 -10.70
CA THR A 12 -3.40 5.88 -9.63
C THR A 12 -2.20 6.81 -9.87
N PHE A 13 -1.05 6.24 -10.21
CA PHE A 13 0.16 7.00 -10.56
C PHE A 13 -0.05 7.86 -11.81
N GLY A 14 -0.71 7.34 -12.84
CA GLY A 14 -1.05 8.12 -14.03
C GLY A 14 -1.93 9.33 -13.70
N CYS A 15 -2.94 9.15 -12.84
CA CYS A 15 -3.76 10.27 -12.35
C CYS A 15 -2.94 11.29 -11.57
N TRP A 16 -1.96 10.83 -10.78
CA TRP A 16 -1.06 11.73 -10.04
C TRP A 16 -0.18 12.56 -11.00
N VAL A 17 0.35 11.96 -12.07
CA VAL A 17 1.08 12.67 -13.13
C VAL A 17 0.22 13.74 -13.81
N LEU A 18 -1.07 13.47 -14.06
CA LEU A 18 -2.01 14.47 -14.60
C LEU A 18 -2.18 15.67 -13.65
N GLY A 19 -2.06 15.45 -12.34
CA GLY A 19 -2.03 16.52 -11.35
C GLY A 19 -0.88 17.50 -11.56
N TYR A 20 0.32 17.00 -11.84
CA TYR A 20 1.48 17.85 -12.17
C TYR A 20 1.31 18.63 -13.47
N LEU A 21 0.60 18.07 -14.45
CA LEU A 21 0.26 18.74 -15.69
C LEU A 21 -0.89 19.75 -15.53
N LYS A 22 -1.40 19.94 -14.30
CA LYS A 22 -2.50 20.85 -13.95
C LYS A 22 -3.78 20.59 -14.76
N VAL A 23 -4.04 19.31 -15.07
CA VAL A 23 -5.27 18.91 -15.76
C VAL A 23 -6.46 19.10 -14.81
N PRO A 24 -7.51 19.86 -15.17
CA PRO A 24 -8.59 20.21 -14.25
C PRO A 24 -9.37 19.01 -13.68
N VAL A 25 -9.45 17.91 -14.43
CA VAL A 25 -10.22 16.71 -14.06
C VAL A 25 -9.41 15.75 -13.17
N PHE A 26 -8.12 16.03 -12.92
CA PHE A 26 -7.27 15.13 -12.12
C PHE A 26 -7.85 14.80 -10.73
N PRO A 27 -8.40 15.75 -9.94
CA PRO A 27 -8.78 15.47 -8.56
C PRO A 27 -9.83 14.36 -8.47
N PHE A 28 -10.79 14.37 -9.40
CA PHE A 28 -11.87 13.39 -9.46
C PHE A 28 -11.35 11.98 -9.80
N PHE A 29 -10.53 11.86 -10.84
CA PHE A 29 -9.98 10.56 -11.23
C PHE A 29 -9.00 10.02 -10.18
N PHE A 30 -8.17 10.90 -9.62
CA PHE A 30 -7.21 10.52 -8.59
C PHE A 30 -7.92 10.03 -7.32
N LEU A 31 -8.98 10.70 -6.89
CA LEU A 31 -9.83 10.27 -5.76
C LEU A 31 -10.38 8.86 -5.98
N ILE A 32 -11.04 8.60 -7.12
CA ILE A 32 -11.69 7.31 -7.39
C ILE A 32 -10.65 6.18 -7.40
N HIS A 33 -9.55 6.36 -8.13
CA HIS A 33 -8.52 5.32 -8.23
C HIS A 33 -7.82 5.08 -6.90
N SER A 34 -7.54 6.15 -6.13
CA SER A 34 -6.94 6.04 -4.81
C SER A 34 -7.85 5.33 -3.81
N ILE A 35 -9.17 5.58 -3.84
CA ILE A 35 -10.15 4.87 -3.01
C ILE A 35 -10.17 3.37 -3.36
N ILE A 36 -10.21 3.03 -4.65
CA ILE A 36 -10.19 1.63 -5.09
C ILE A 36 -8.89 0.95 -4.64
N LEU A 37 -7.75 1.61 -4.81
CA LEU A 37 -6.44 1.09 -4.39
C LEU A 37 -6.36 0.94 -2.86
N LEU A 38 -6.89 1.90 -2.10
CA LEU A 38 -6.98 1.87 -0.65
C LEU A 38 -7.77 0.67 -0.16
N PHE A 39 -9.00 0.48 -0.65
CA PHE A 39 -9.82 -0.68 -0.27
C PHE A 39 -9.21 -1.99 -0.75
N PHE A 40 -8.56 -1.97 -1.92
CA PHE A 40 -7.85 -3.13 -2.42
C PHE A 40 -6.75 -3.58 -1.45
N TYR A 41 -5.93 -2.66 -0.94
CA TYR A 41 -4.93 -2.99 0.08
C TYR A 41 -5.55 -3.34 1.43
N PHE A 42 -6.56 -2.61 1.88
CA PHE A 42 -7.15 -2.88 3.19
C PHE A 42 -7.78 -4.29 3.26
N ILE A 43 -8.51 -4.69 2.23
CA ILE A 43 -9.27 -5.95 2.23
C ILE A 43 -8.45 -7.11 1.67
N PHE A 44 -7.75 -6.91 0.54
CA PHE A 44 -7.17 -8.03 -0.20
C PHE A 44 -5.69 -8.28 0.07
N THR A 45 -5.00 -7.47 0.90
CA THR A 45 -3.56 -7.71 1.17
C THR A 45 -3.28 -9.10 1.70
N PHE A 46 -4.16 -9.63 2.56
CA PHE A 46 -4.04 -11.00 3.05
C PHE A 46 -4.08 -12.03 1.91
N ALA A 47 -5.07 -11.90 1.01
CA ALA A 47 -5.21 -12.76 -0.17
C ALA A 47 -4.01 -12.64 -1.12
N LEU A 48 -3.52 -11.41 -1.27
CA LEU A 48 -2.51 -11.03 -2.23
C LEU A 48 -1.14 -11.61 -1.86
N LEU A 49 -0.77 -11.56 -0.58
CA LEU A 49 0.50 -12.08 -0.11
C LEU A 49 0.51 -13.59 0.14
N ASN A 50 -0.65 -14.19 0.44
CA ASN A 50 -0.76 -15.64 0.63
C ASN A 50 -1.12 -16.39 -0.67
N ASN A 51 -1.08 -15.71 -1.82
CA ASN A 51 -1.42 -16.27 -3.14
C ASN A 51 -2.80 -16.96 -3.20
N LEU A 52 -3.75 -16.51 -2.38
CA LEU A 52 -5.12 -17.01 -2.43
C LEU A 52 -5.82 -16.45 -3.67
N SER A 53 -6.65 -17.28 -4.31
CA SER A 53 -7.57 -16.80 -5.34
C SER A 53 -8.75 -16.08 -4.69
N PHE A 54 -9.50 -15.29 -5.48
CA PHE A 54 -10.69 -14.61 -4.96
C PHE A 54 -11.76 -15.60 -4.49
N LYS A 55 -11.84 -16.78 -5.13
CA LYS A 55 -12.76 -17.85 -4.74
C LYS A 55 -12.38 -18.46 -3.38
N ASP A 56 -11.08 -18.53 -3.09
CA ASP A 56 -10.56 -19.16 -1.87
C ASP A 56 -10.75 -18.30 -0.62
N LEU A 57 -11.01 -17.00 -0.77
CA LEU A 57 -11.23 -16.08 0.35
C LEU A 57 -12.47 -16.40 1.18
N PHE A 58 -13.45 -17.07 0.58
CA PHE A 58 -14.69 -17.43 1.24
C PHE A 58 -14.66 -18.87 1.78
N ILE A 59 -13.52 -19.57 1.68
CA ILE A 59 -13.38 -20.98 2.05
C ILE A 59 -12.46 -21.08 3.27
N ALA A 60 -13.01 -21.45 4.43
CA ALA A 60 -12.26 -21.57 5.69
C ALA A 60 -11.04 -22.51 5.59
N ARG A 61 -11.14 -23.58 4.79
CA ARG A 61 -10.04 -24.54 4.57
C ARG A 61 -8.80 -23.88 3.94
N SER A 62 -8.96 -22.82 3.15
CA SER A 62 -7.85 -22.10 2.52
C SER A 62 -6.93 -21.41 3.53
N TYR A 63 -7.40 -21.21 4.76
CA TYR A 63 -6.66 -20.55 5.84
C TYR A 63 -5.85 -21.54 6.70
N SER A 64 -6.12 -22.84 6.62
CA SER A 64 -5.58 -23.83 7.57
C SER A 64 -4.06 -24.02 7.52
N LYS A 65 -3.41 -23.56 6.45
CA LYS A 65 -1.95 -23.66 6.24
C LYS A 65 -1.22 -22.34 6.53
N ILE A 66 -1.94 -21.28 6.91
CA ILE A 66 -1.36 -19.95 7.13
C ILE A 66 -1.15 -19.74 8.63
N GLY A 67 0.11 -19.63 9.05
CA GLY A 67 0.45 -19.40 10.46
C GLY A 67 -0.02 -18.02 10.96
N SER A 68 -0.48 -17.95 12.21
CA SER A 68 -1.08 -16.75 12.82
C SER A 68 -0.18 -15.50 12.73
N LEU A 69 1.13 -15.66 12.89
CA LEU A 69 2.10 -14.56 12.74
C LEU A 69 2.12 -13.98 11.31
N LYS A 70 1.95 -14.82 10.28
CA LYS A 70 1.85 -14.32 8.90
C LYS A 70 0.56 -13.54 8.74
N THR A 71 -0.56 -14.06 9.24
CA THR A 71 -1.88 -13.39 9.19
C THR A 71 -1.84 -12.00 9.81
N ILE A 72 -1.36 -11.89 11.06
CA ILE A 72 -1.25 -10.59 11.74
C ILE A 72 -0.35 -9.63 10.96
N GLY A 73 0.80 -10.12 10.47
CA GLY A 73 1.71 -9.31 9.65
C GLY A 73 1.09 -8.88 8.32
N THR A 74 0.24 -9.71 7.70
CA THR A 74 -0.45 -9.36 6.45
C THR A 74 -1.53 -8.31 6.67
N ILE A 75 -2.28 -8.41 7.77
CA ILE A 75 -3.29 -7.43 8.16
C ILE A 75 -2.60 -6.09 8.46
N GLY A 76 -1.53 -6.11 9.27
CA GLY A 76 -0.75 -4.91 9.58
C GLY A 76 -0.17 -4.25 8.32
N LEU A 77 0.31 -5.06 7.36
CA LEU A 77 0.77 -4.53 6.08
C LEU A 77 -0.37 -3.90 5.27
N GLY A 78 -1.54 -4.55 5.22
CA GLY A 78 -2.71 -4.01 4.54
C GLY A 78 -3.12 -2.66 5.08
N PHE A 79 -3.19 -2.54 6.41
CA PHE A 79 -3.44 -1.28 7.10
C PHE A 79 -2.38 -0.22 6.74
N ALA A 80 -1.09 -0.55 6.87
CA ALA A 80 -0.01 0.38 6.61
C ALA A 80 0.00 0.89 5.16
N LEU A 81 -0.18 -0.01 4.18
CA LEU A 81 -0.29 0.36 2.76
C LEU A 81 -1.52 1.25 2.51
N SER A 82 -2.68 0.89 3.05
CA SER A 82 -3.90 1.69 2.90
C SER A 82 -3.77 3.07 3.52
N SER A 83 -3.09 3.21 4.68
CA SER A 83 -2.85 4.49 5.34
C SER A 83 -1.92 5.39 4.53
N VAL A 84 -0.90 4.83 3.89
CA VAL A 84 -0.04 5.61 2.96
C VAL A 84 -0.84 6.08 1.76
N VAL A 85 -1.64 5.21 1.12
CA VAL A 85 -2.50 5.61 -0.01
C VAL A 85 -3.49 6.70 0.40
N ALA A 86 -4.16 6.53 1.55
CA ALA A 86 -5.08 7.53 2.10
C ALA A 86 -4.40 8.87 2.34
N GLY A 87 -3.20 8.83 2.96
CA GLY A 87 -2.43 10.02 3.28
C GLY A 87 -1.97 10.77 2.04
N ILE A 88 -1.42 10.06 1.03
CA ILE A 88 -1.05 10.66 -0.25
C ILE A 88 -2.30 11.27 -0.89
N MET A 89 -3.40 10.52 -0.95
CA MET A 89 -4.65 11.02 -1.51
C MET A 89 -5.10 12.33 -0.86
N PHE A 90 -5.04 12.41 0.47
CA PHE A 90 -5.43 13.60 1.22
C PHE A 90 -4.45 14.76 1.01
N ILE A 91 -3.15 14.50 0.92
CA ILE A 91 -2.15 15.54 0.63
C ILE A 91 -2.40 16.17 -0.74
N GLU A 92 -2.53 15.37 -1.79
CA GLU A 92 -2.65 15.88 -3.16
C GLU A 92 -4.01 16.56 -3.42
N LEU A 93 -5.05 16.18 -2.66
CA LEU A 93 -6.37 16.83 -2.69
C LEU A 93 -6.50 18.00 -1.70
N VAL A 94 -5.43 18.33 -0.98
CA VAL A 94 -5.39 19.43 0.02
C VAL A 94 -6.44 19.22 1.13
N TRP A 95 -6.61 17.97 1.56
CA TRP A 95 -7.51 17.59 2.64
C TRP A 95 -6.75 17.46 3.97
N TYR A 96 -7.44 17.78 5.07
CA TYR A 96 -6.88 17.67 6.41
C TYR A 96 -6.58 16.21 6.76
N GLY A 97 -5.46 15.98 7.46
CA GLY A 97 -5.07 14.66 7.94
C GLY A 97 -4.20 13.84 6.98
N GLY A 98 -3.79 14.39 5.83
CA GLY A 98 -2.87 13.71 4.90
C GLY A 98 -1.51 13.37 5.52
N TYR A 99 -0.83 14.37 6.11
CA TYR A 99 0.47 14.20 6.79
C TYR A 99 0.49 13.10 7.85
N PRO A 100 -0.38 13.11 8.89
CA PRO A 100 -0.34 12.07 9.93
C PRO A 100 -0.61 10.67 9.36
N ASN A 101 -1.50 10.53 8.36
CA ASN A 101 -1.78 9.24 7.74
C ASN A 101 -0.57 8.68 6.98
N VAL A 102 0.14 9.50 6.20
CA VAL A 102 1.37 9.06 5.51
C VAL A 102 2.44 8.66 6.52
N VAL A 103 2.67 9.48 7.55
CA VAL A 103 3.73 9.22 8.55
C VAL A 103 3.44 7.94 9.35
N ILE A 104 2.22 7.76 9.84
CA ILE A 104 1.82 6.54 10.57
C ILE A 104 1.96 5.31 9.68
N GLY A 105 1.48 5.40 8.43
CA GLY A 105 1.61 4.33 7.44
C GLY A 105 3.07 3.97 7.17
N MET A 106 3.94 4.96 6.93
CA MET A 106 5.36 4.75 6.66
C MET A 106 6.12 4.17 7.86
N ILE A 107 5.87 4.66 9.08
CA ILE A 107 6.48 4.09 10.31
C ILE A 107 6.09 2.62 10.44
N THR A 108 4.82 2.29 10.21
CA THR A 108 4.32 0.92 10.28
C THR A 108 4.97 0.05 9.18
N LEU A 109 5.10 0.56 7.95
CA LEU A 109 5.81 -0.12 6.86
C LEU A 109 7.29 -0.33 7.18
N LEU A 110 7.95 0.63 7.83
CA LEU A 110 9.35 0.52 8.24
C LEU A 110 9.53 -0.62 9.25
N ILE A 111 8.68 -0.68 10.28
CA ILE A 111 8.70 -1.75 11.29
C ILE A 111 8.49 -3.12 10.62
N ILE A 112 7.46 -3.23 9.77
CA ILE A 112 7.17 -4.47 9.03
C ILE A 112 8.33 -4.84 8.09
N GLY A 113 8.93 -3.85 7.44
CA GLY A 113 10.10 -4.01 6.58
C GLY A 113 11.30 -4.57 7.35
N ILE A 114 11.63 -4.00 8.51
CA ILE A 114 12.73 -4.51 9.36
C ILE A 114 12.47 -5.97 9.75
N VAL A 115 11.25 -6.30 10.19
CA VAL A 115 10.87 -7.69 10.52
C VAL A 115 11.01 -8.62 9.31
N ALA A 116 10.59 -8.18 8.12
CA ALA A 116 10.70 -8.95 6.90
C ALA A 116 12.17 -9.15 6.46
N LEU A 117 13.04 -8.15 6.62
CA LEU A 117 14.49 -8.28 6.40
C LEU A 117 15.11 -9.32 7.31
N ILE A 118 14.79 -9.30 8.61
CA ILE A 118 15.34 -10.28 9.55
C ILE A 118 14.86 -11.70 9.21
N LYS A 119 13.60 -11.84 8.77
CA LYS A 119 13.03 -13.16 8.44
C LYS A 119 13.40 -13.69 7.06
N ILE A 120 13.88 -12.87 6.13
CA ILE A 120 14.25 -13.32 4.77
C ILE A 120 15.46 -14.28 4.79
N SER A 121 16.39 -14.09 5.73
CA SER A 121 17.58 -14.94 5.85
C SER A 121 17.29 -16.25 6.59
N LYS A 122 16.35 -16.22 7.54
CA LYS A 122 16.06 -17.32 8.47
C LYS A 122 14.87 -18.21 8.09
N SER A 123 14.00 -17.77 7.16
CA SER A 123 12.77 -18.50 6.83
C SER A 123 12.85 -19.23 5.50
N GLU A 124 12.23 -20.41 5.42
CA GLU A 124 11.97 -21.12 4.16
C GLU A 124 11.06 -20.31 3.20
N ASN A 125 10.26 -19.38 3.73
CA ASN A 125 9.34 -18.56 2.96
C ASN A 125 9.98 -17.26 2.43
N LYS A 126 11.20 -17.34 1.88
CA LYS A 126 11.98 -16.16 1.45
C LYS A 126 11.22 -15.27 0.46
N LEU A 127 10.49 -15.88 -0.48
CA LEU A 127 9.71 -15.17 -1.50
C LEU A 127 8.62 -14.28 -0.89
N PHE A 128 7.95 -14.74 0.17
CA PHE A 128 6.92 -13.96 0.88
C PHE A 128 7.52 -12.69 1.49
N TYR A 129 8.61 -12.82 2.25
CA TYR A 129 9.23 -11.66 2.90
C TYR A 129 9.86 -10.70 1.89
N LYS A 130 10.44 -11.21 0.78
CA LYS A 130 10.91 -10.36 -0.32
C LYS A 130 9.77 -9.53 -0.93
N ASN A 131 8.62 -10.14 -1.11
CA ASN A 131 7.42 -9.49 -1.64
C ASN A 131 6.85 -8.43 -0.68
N VAL A 132 6.90 -8.67 0.63
CA VAL A 132 6.55 -7.66 1.65
C VAL A 132 7.51 -6.47 1.58
N LEU A 133 8.82 -6.74 1.51
CA LEU A 133 9.85 -5.70 1.45
C LEU A 133 9.74 -4.80 0.24
N PHE A 134 9.56 -5.38 -0.94
CA PHE A 134 9.44 -4.62 -2.17
C PHE A 134 8.27 -3.63 -2.11
N ARG A 135 7.13 -4.06 -1.54
CA ARG A 135 5.96 -3.18 -1.32
C ARG A 135 6.25 -2.11 -0.29
N ALA A 136 6.76 -2.49 0.88
CA ALA A 136 7.08 -1.53 1.94
C ALA A 136 8.01 -0.43 1.42
N PHE A 137 9.08 -0.79 0.73
CA PHE A 137 10.03 0.16 0.19
C PHE A 137 9.43 1.06 -0.90
N GLY A 138 8.66 0.49 -1.84
CA GLY A 138 8.00 1.27 -2.88
C GLY A 138 7.03 2.31 -2.31
N PHE A 139 6.22 1.94 -1.31
CA PHE A 139 5.28 2.86 -0.68
C PHE A 139 5.94 3.87 0.24
N ILE A 140 7.05 3.53 0.90
CA ILE A 140 7.86 4.49 1.65
C ILE A 140 8.40 5.57 0.72
N ILE A 141 8.94 5.20 -0.44
CA ILE A 141 9.42 6.17 -1.44
C ILE A 141 8.28 7.06 -1.92
N LEU A 142 7.13 6.49 -2.29
CA LEU A 142 5.97 7.27 -2.74
C LEU A 142 5.47 8.23 -1.66
N GLY A 143 5.42 7.78 -0.40
CA GLY A 143 5.06 8.62 0.74
C GLY A 143 6.03 9.78 0.94
N LEU A 144 7.35 9.55 0.85
CA LEU A 144 8.37 10.60 0.92
C LEU A 144 8.21 11.64 -0.20
N ILE A 145 7.97 11.19 -1.44
CA ILE A 145 7.79 12.09 -2.58
C ILE A 145 6.57 13.01 -2.34
N SER A 146 5.43 12.45 -1.94
CA SER A 146 4.22 13.24 -1.66
C SER A 146 4.42 14.23 -0.51
N LEU A 147 5.05 13.81 0.59
CA LEU A 147 5.40 14.71 1.70
C LEU A 147 6.31 15.86 1.26
N PHE A 148 7.34 15.56 0.48
CA PHE A 148 8.27 16.55 -0.03
C PHE A 148 7.56 17.58 -0.92
N ASN A 149 6.74 17.13 -1.86
CA ASN A 149 5.98 18.04 -2.73
C ASN A 149 5.05 18.95 -1.95
N SER A 150 4.36 18.41 -0.94
CA SER A 150 3.45 19.21 -0.11
C SER A 150 4.17 20.30 0.68
N ILE A 151 5.39 20.04 1.15
CA ILE A 151 6.21 21.06 1.81
C ILE A 151 6.58 22.18 0.82
N TYR A 152 7.01 21.84 -0.40
CA TYR A 152 7.38 22.82 -1.42
C TYR A 152 6.21 23.63 -1.96
N SER A 153 5.01 23.05 -2.06
CA SER A 153 3.82 23.78 -2.51
C SER A 153 3.30 24.80 -1.50
N ASN A 154 3.71 24.69 -0.23
CA ASN A 154 3.30 25.57 0.86
C ASN A 154 4.37 26.65 1.21
N LEU A 155 5.50 26.66 0.50
CA LEU A 155 6.57 27.67 0.58
C LEU A 155 6.46 28.66 -0.59
#